data_AF-A0A2D9K229-F1
#
_entry.id   AF-A0A2D9K229-F1
#
_cell.length_a   1.000
_cell.length_b   1.000
_cell.length_c   1.000
_cell.angle_alpha   90.00
_cell.angle_beta   90.00
_cell.angle_gamma   90.00
#
_symmetry.space_group_name_H-M   'P 1'
#
loop_
_entity.id
_entity.type
_entity.pdbx_description
1 polymer ?
#
loop_
_entity_poly.entity_id
_entity_poly.type
_entity_poly.pdbx_seq_one_letter_code
_entity_poly.pdbx_strand_id
1 'polypeptide(L)' 'MDNEFNKLAKLLRTRLKIIADHEFREKDPDSHLEALKEISMAIENEYNVLEKSLEPRLKHYLSNMSYEKALNHIENNINN' A
#
# COMPACT_ATOMS: atom_id res chain seq x y z
N MET A 1 -19.41 -0.22 -4.62
CA MET A 1 -18.75 -0.69 -5.85
C MET A 1 -17.46 -1.37 -5.43
N ASP A 2 -17.28 -2.63 -5.77
CA ASP A 2 -15.99 -3.30 -5.64
C ASP A 2 -15.06 -2.76 -6.72
N ASN A 3 -14.30 -1.71 -6.39
CA ASN A 3 -13.24 -1.20 -7.24
C ASN A 3 -12.11 -2.24 -7.24
N GLU A 4 -11.57 -2.59 -8.41
CA GLU A 4 -10.45 -3.53 -8.56
C GLU A 4 -9.23 -3.14 -7.71
N PHE A 5 -9.10 -1.86 -7.35
CA PHE A 5 -8.03 -1.32 -6.51
C PHE A 5 -8.32 -1.36 -5.00
N ASN A 6 -9.49 -1.86 -4.55
CA ASN A 6 -9.86 -1.90 -3.13
C ASN A 6 -8.85 -2.69 -2.28
N LYS A 7 -8.35 -3.81 -2.82
CA LYS A 7 -7.34 -4.63 -2.13
C LYS A 7 -6.02 -3.87 -2.01
N LEU A 8 -5.55 -3.26 -3.09
CA LEU A 8 -4.34 -2.43 -3.08
C LEU A 8 -4.48 -1.26 -2.09
N ALA A 9 -5.60 -0.55 -2.07
CA ALA A 9 -5.86 0.53 -1.12
C ALA A 9 -5.78 0.05 0.34
N LYS A 10 -6.35 -1.13 0.66
CA LYS A 10 -6.27 -1.73 2.01
C LYS A 10 -4.82 -2.05 2.39
N LEU A 11 -4.03 -2.59 1.48
CA LEU A 11 -2.62 -2.90 1.71
C LEU A 11 -1.80 -1.62 1.97
N LEU A 12 -1.97 -0.59 1.15
CA LEU A 12 -1.29 0.71 1.31
C LEU A 12 -1.64 1.37 2.65
N ARG A 13 -2.93 1.38 3.02
CA ARG A 13 -3.38 1.90 4.32
C ARG A 13 -2.77 1.13 5.48
N THR A 14 -2.65 -0.19 5.35
CA THR A 14 -2.03 -1.05 6.37
C THR A 14 -0.54 -0.74 6.51
N ARG A 15 0.20 -0.61 5.39
CA ARG A 15 1.62 -0.20 5.41
C ARG A 15 1.82 1.12 6.14
N LEU A 16 1.00 2.13 5.82
CA LEU A 16 1.08 3.46 6.43
C LEU A 16 0.78 3.42 7.93
N LYS A 17 -0.23 2.62 8.34
CA LYS A 17 -0.53 2.40 9.77
C LYS A 17 0.65 1.77 10.52
N ILE A 18 1.28 0.74 9.96
CA ILE A 18 2.43 0.10 10.63
C ILE A 18 3.61 1.08 10.72
N ILE A 19 3.86 1.92 9.71
CA ILE A 19 4.89 2.98 9.79
C ILE A 19 4.60 3.98 10.91
N ALA A 20 3.35 4.39 11.05
CA ALA A 20 2.91 5.38 12.04
C ALA A 20 2.81 4.80 13.47
N ASP A 21 2.81 3.48 13.63
CA ASP A 21 2.75 2.81 14.92
C ASP A 21 4.13 2.80 15.60
N HIS A 22 4.47 3.94 16.21
CA HIS A 22 5.72 4.11 16.94
C HIS A 22 5.79 3.24 18.19
N GLU A 23 4.67 3.05 18.90
CA GLU A 23 4.64 2.17 20.08
C GLU A 23 4.96 0.72 19.72
N PHE A 24 4.42 0.21 18.61
CA PHE A 24 4.76 -1.13 18.13
C PHE A 24 6.25 -1.24 17.81
N ARG A 25 6.80 -0.25 17.10
CA ARG A 25 8.23 -0.21 16.75
C ARG A 25 9.14 -0.17 17.97
N GLU A 26 8.76 0.55 19.02
CA GLU A 26 9.54 0.68 20.25
C GLU A 26 9.48 -0.58 21.12
N LYS A 27 8.31 -1.21 21.21
CA LYS A 27 8.10 -2.41 22.03
C LYS A 27 8.66 -3.67 21.40
N ASP A 28 8.51 -3.83 20.07
CA ASP A 28 8.92 -5.02 19.35
C ASP A 28 9.42 -4.66 17.93
N PRO A 29 10.69 -4.23 17.81
CA PRO A 29 11.26 -3.78 16.53
C PRO A 29 11.41 -4.90 15.50
N ASP A 30 11.59 -6.14 15.93
CA ASP A 30 11.74 -7.29 15.04
C ASP A 30 10.40 -7.65 14.40
N SER A 31 9.34 -7.80 15.20
CA SER A 31 7.98 -8.02 14.68
C SER A 31 7.50 -6.84 13.83
N HIS A 32 7.86 -5.61 14.18
CA HIS A 32 7.57 -4.43 13.36
C HIS A 32 8.19 -4.56 11.97
N LEU A 33 9.47 -4.92 11.91
CA LEU A 33 10.18 -5.11 10.65
C LEU A 33 9.61 -6.28 9.83
N GLU A 34 9.24 -7.39 10.47
CA GLU A 34 8.58 -8.51 9.79
C GLU A 34 7.24 -8.09 9.18
N ALA A 35 6.40 -7.39 9.94
CA ALA A 35 5.13 -6.86 9.44
C ALA A 35 5.34 -5.91 8.24
N LEU A 36 6.41 -5.10 8.26
CA LEU A 36 6.77 -4.24 7.12
C LEU A 36 7.18 -5.03 5.87
N LYS A 37 7.91 -6.14 6.04
CA LYS A 37 8.31 -7.02 4.93
C LYS A 37 7.10 -7.71 4.33
N GLU A 38 6.27 -8.33 5.16
CA GLU A 38 5.08 -9.06 4.73
C GLU A 38 4.13 -8.18 3.93
N ILE A 39 3.83 -6.98 4.45
CA ILE A 39 2.91 -6.07 3.76
C ILE A 39 3.53 -5.51 2.46
N SER A 40 4.86 -5.33 2.41
CA SER A 40 5.54 -4.87 1.19
C SER A 40 5.47 -5.95 0.09
N MET A 41 5.72 -7.21 0.45
CA MET A 41 5.53 -8.35 -0.48
C MET A 41 4.08 -8.47 -0.95
N ALA A 42 3.11 -8.24 -0.06
CA ALA A 42 1.71 -8.25 -0.43
C ALA A 42 1.35 -7.12 -1.43
N ILE A 43 1.93 -5.92 -1.25
CA ILE A 43 1.77 -4.81 -2.19
C ILE A 43 2.40 -5.16 -3.55
N GLU A 44 3.61 -5.72 -3.59
CA GLU A 44 4.26 -6.13 -4.84
C GLU A 44 3.48 -7.21 -5.58
N ASN A 45 2.97 -8.22 -4.86
CA ASN A 45 2.13 -9.25 -5.45
C ASN A 45 0.85 -8.66 -6.05
N GLU A 46 0.20 -7.74 -5.34
CA GLU A 46 -1.01 -7.08 -5.83
C GLU A 46 -0.71 -6.15 -7.03
N TYR A 47 0.42 -5.44 -7.00
CA TYR A 47 0.90 -4.65 -8.13
C TYR A 47 1.07 -5.51 -9.38
N ASN A 48 1.69 -6.69 -9.26
CA ASN A 48 1.89 -7.61 -10.39
C ASN A 48 0.57 -8.15 -10.95
N VAL A 49 -0.42 -8.41 -10.09
CA VAL A 49 -1.77 -8.81 -10.52
C VAL A 49 -2.46 -7.70 -11.31
N LEU A 50 -2.31 -6.46 -10.85
CA LEU A 50 -3.00 -5.29 -11.42
C LEU A 50 -2.20 -4.57 -12.51
N GLU A 51 -0.94 -4.97 -12.78
CA GLU A 51 0.00 -4.18 -13.58
C GLU A 51 -0.57 -3.74 -14.94
N LYS A 52 -1.38 -4.58 -15.58
CA LYS A 52 -2.00 -4.27 -16.88
C LYS A 52 -3.15 -3.26 -16.78
N SER A 53 -3.84 -3.21 -15.64
CA SER A 53 -4.93 -2.27 -15.37
C SER A 53 -4.46 -0.94 -14.78
N LEU A 54 -3.26 -0.90 -14.18
CA LEU A 54 -2.75 0.31 -13.54
C LEU A 54 -2.43 1.41 -14.56
N GLU A 55 -3.00 2.59 -14.33
CA GLU A 55 -2.63 3.79 -15.07
C GLU A 55 -1.18 4.24 -14.79
N PRO A 56 -0.52 4.97 -15.72
CA PRO A 56 0.88 5.35 -15.58
C PRO A 56 1.22 6.12 -14.29
N ARG A 57 0.30 6.96 -13.81
CA ARG A 57 0.50 7.77 -12.60
C ARG A 57 0.56 6.90 -11.34
N LEU A 58 -0.34 5.93 -11.23
CA LEU A 58 -0.36 5.01 -10.10
C LEU A 58 0.85 4.08 -10.10
N LYS A 59 1.29 3.59 -11.28
CA LYS A 59 2.55 2.86 -11.43
C LYS A 59 3.74 3.68 -10.91
N HIS A 60 3.85 4.94 -11.32
CA HIS A 60 4.92 5.82 -10.89
C HIS A 60 4.97 6.00 -9.37
N TYR A 61 3.81 6.14 -8.70
CA TYR A 61 3.78 6.23 -7.24
C TYR A 61 4.23 4.93 -6.56
N LEU A 62 3.79 3.77 -7.06
CA LEU A 62 4.16 2.47 -6.49
C LEU A 62 5.65 2.16 -6.68
N SER A 63 6.22 2.41 -7.87
CA SER A 63 7.64 2.20 -8.14
C SER A 63 8.57 3.08 -7.29
N ASN A 64 8.12 4.28 -6.90
CA ASN A 64 8.87 5.18 -6.02
C ASN A 64 8.51 5.01 -4.53
N MET A 65 7.81 3.93 -4.17
CA MET A 65 7.31 3.65 -2.80
C MET A 65 6.54 4.84 -2.19
N SER A 66 5.91 5.67 -3.02
CA SER A 66 5.12 6.83 -2.62
C SER A 66 3.70 6.40 -2.21
N TYR A 67 3.61 5.56 -1.17
CA TYR A 67 2.38 4.87 -0.79
C TYR A 67 1.22 5.78 -0.39
N GLU A 68 1.51 6.93 0.23
CA GLU A 68 0.48 7.93 0.55
C GLU A 68 -0.13 8.54 -0.71
N LYS A 69 0.70 8.90 -1.70
CA LYS A 69 0.23 9.41 -3.00
C LYS A 69 -0.54 8.35 -3.77
N ALA A 70 -0.08 7.11 -3.75
CA ALA A 70 -0.78 5.98 -4.37
C ALA A 70 -2.16 5.76 -3.73
N LEU A 71 -2.25 5.77 -2.40
CA LEU A 71 -3.51 5.59 -1.68
C LEU A 71 -4.49 6.72 -1.98
N ASN A 72 -4.03 7.97 -1.88
CA ASN A 72 -4.85 9.15 -2.18
C ASN A 72 -5.37 9.14 -3.62
N HIS A 73 -4.52 8.74 -4.58
CA HIS A 73 -4.93 8.58 -5.98
C HIS A 73 -6.02 7.53 -6.15
N ILE A 74 -5.89 6.37 -5.51
CA ILE A 74 -6.92 5.31 -5.57
C ILE A 74 -8.22 5.78 -4.91
N GLU A 75 -8.16 6.37 -3.72
CA GLU A 75 -9.34 6.81 -2.98
C GLU A 75 -10.10 7.94 -3.71
N ASN A 76 -9.41 8.88 -4.33
CA ASN A 76 -10.06 9.91 -5.13
C ASN A 76 -10.72 9.35 -6.40
N ASN A 77 -10.20 8.26 -6.98
CA ASN A 77 -10.84 7.60 -8.13
C ASN A 77 -12.00 6.68 -7.71
N ILE A 78 -12.05 6.20 -6.47
CA ILE A 78 -13.19 5.44 -5.93
C ILE A 78 -14.39 6.35 -5.62
N ASN A 79 -14.11 7.58 -5.19
CA ASN A 79 -15.12 8.53 -4.72
C ASN A 79 -15.70 9.44 -5.83
N ASN A 80 -15.18 9.36 -7.05
CA ASN A 80 -15.71 10.03 -8.25
C ASN A 80 -16.50 9.05 -9.11
#